data_AF-A0A9P3U8I5-F1
#
_entry.id   AF-A0A9P3U8I5-F1
#
_cell.length_a   1.000
_cell.length_b   1.000
_cell.length_c   1.000
_cell.angle_alpha   90.00
_cell.angle_beta   90.00
_cell.angle_gamma   90.00
#
_symmetry.space_group_name_H-M   'P 1'
#
loop_
_entity.id
_entity.type
_entity.pdbx_description
1 polymer ?
#
loop_
_entity_poly.entity_id
_entity_poly.type
_entity_poly.pdbx_seq_one_letter_code
_entity_poly.pdbx_strand_id
1 'polypeptide(L)'
;LTEQNKATDINKLCASVLDDLAKIIREYPEIFPDDLPSGLPPERPQDHKIELEPSAQPTVRTQWRLTQPELHELRNQLDYLLAKGFIRPSTSPFAAPIMFTPKKDGGLCMCTDYRALNRVTIKSPYPISRTDELIDNLRGARYFSKIDLRGGYHQIRVFADDCHKTAFRTRYGSYEYTVMPFGLTNAPLTFQPTMNGVFCDLLNKCVIIHVDDILIYSKTREQRLKDLEAVFQRLQQHRLITKGFKCEFLKQELEFLGHVISTEGIQTDPKKFLGYSGVDTTNKPAAVAIISGFCELQYVRRFIPNMAGLTGPLTDLLQKGTSYEWREKQQAAFEALKNLLMSSPVLRIADPERPFEVITDASDIAIGVVLMQDFGNGLQPMAYSENAIC
;
A
#
# COMPACT_ATOMS: atom_id res chain seq x y z
N LEU A 1 -14.66 18.43 -29.88
CA LEU A 1 -13.53 19.19 -29.31
C LEU A 1 -12.29 18.36 -29.51
N THR A 2 -11.33 18.94 -30.21
CA THR A 2 -10.23 18.35 -31.00
C THR A 2 -9.26 17.47 -30.22
N GLU A 3 -8.81 16.38 -30.86
CA GLU A 3 -7.82 15.37 -30.40
C GLU A 3 -6.40 15.92 -30.16
N GLN A 4 -6.18 17.22 -30.09
CA GLN A 4 -4.84 17.84 -30.07
C GLN A 4 -4.30 18.20 -28.68
N ASN A 5 -4.90 17.73 -27.57
CA ASN A 5 -4.45 18.11 -26.22
C ASN A 5 -4.24 16.96 -25.22
N LYS A 6 -4.03 15.72 -25.67
CA LYS A 6 -3.51 14.65 -24.80
C LYS A 6 -2.01 14.49 -25.03
N ALA A 7 -1.21 15.27 -24.30
CA ALA A 7 0.20 14.91 -24.14
C ALA A 7 0.26 13.48 -23.53
N THR A 8 0.92 12.57 -24.25
CA THR A 8 1.25 11.20 -23.83
C THR A 8 1.81 11.21 -22.41
N ASP A 9 1.53 10.19 -21.59
CA ASP A 9 2.00 10.12 -20.20
C ASP A 9 3.52 10.32 -20.10
N ILE A 10 4.27 9.81 -21.09
CA ILE A 10 5.72 10.02 -21.23
C ILE A 10 6.09 11.48 -21.40
N ASN A 11 5.36 12.25 -22.21
CA ASN A 11 5.69 13.65 -22.49
C ASN A 11 5.42 14.53 -21.27
N LYS A 12 4.34 14.25 -20.53
CA LYS A 12 4.06 14.92 -19.26
C LYS A 12 5.11 14.58 -18.20
N LEU A 13 5.52 13.32 -18.15
CA LEU A 13 6.55 12.86 -17.23
C LEU A 13 7.92 13.46 -17.55
N CYS A 14 8.31 13.48 -18.82
CA CYS A 14 9.58 14.09 -19.26
C CYS A 14 9.62 15.60 -18.98
N ALA A 15 8.49 16.29 -19.04
CA ALA A 15 8.41 17.72 -18.73
C ALA A 15 8.54 18.04 -17.23
N SER A 16 8.32 17.07 -16.34
CA SER A 16 8.37 17.25 -14.89
C SER A 16 9.68 16.77 -14.24
N VAL A 17 10.61 16.23 -15.03
CA VAL A 17 11.89 15.67 -14.56
C VAL A 17 13.09 16.38 -15.19
N LEU A 18 14.26 16.17 -14.60
CA LEU A 18 15.53 16.70 -15.10
C LEU A 18 15.89 16.10 -16.48
N ASP A 19 16.58 16.88 -17.31
CA ASP A 19 16.89 16.52 -18.70
C ASP A 19 17.59 15.16 -18.86
N ASP A 20 18.52 14.83 -17.97
CA ASP A 20 19.24 13.56 -18.01
C ASP A 20 18.30 12.37 -17.75
N LEU A 21 17.33 12.53 -16.85
CA LEU A 21 16.34 11.50 -16.58
C LEU A 21 15.29 11.43 -17.70
N ALA A 22 14.93 12.57 -18.30
CA ALA A 22 14.04 12.59 -19.46
C ALA A 22 14.63 11.82 -20.65
N LYS A 23 15.96 11.86 -20.84
CA LYS A 23 16.64 11.04 -21.85
C LYS A 23 16.46 9.55 -21.57
N ILE A 24 16.76 9.11 -20.35
CA ILE A 24 16.59 7.71 -19.94
C ILE A 24 15.13 7.27 -20.13
N ILE A 25 14.15 8.05 -19.67
CA ILE A 25 12.72 7.70 -19.81
C ILE A 25 12.32 7.52 -21.28
N ARG A 26 12.86 8.35 -22.18
CA ARG A 26 12.59 8.23 -23.64
C ARG A 26 13.21 6.98 -24.26
N GLU A 27 14.23 6.39 -23.66
CA GLU A 27 14.81 5.12 -24.11
C GLU A 27 13.93 3.91 -23.76
N TYR A 28 13.05 4.05 -22.77
CA TYR A 28 12.12 3.00 -22.33
C TYR A 28 10.65 3.41 -22.54
N PRO A 29 10.16 3.63 -23.77
CA PRO A 29 8.77 4.03 -24.00
C PRO A 29 7.77 2.92 -23.64
N GLU A 30 8.19 1.65 -23.72
CA GLU A 30 7.33 0.48 -23.50
C GLU A 30 6.88 0.30 -22.04
N ILE A 31 7.62 0.86 -21.07
CA ILE A 31 7.25 0.77 -19.64
C ILE A 31 6.30 1.90 -19.21
N PHE A 32 6.11 2.93 -20.05
CA PHE A 32 5.27 4.10 -19.79
C PHE A 32 4.12 4.29 -20.82
N PRO A 33 3.38 3.25 -21.23
CA PRO A 33 2.24 3.42 -22.12
C PRO A 33 1.09 4.15 -21.42
N ASP A 34 0.26 4.83 -22.22
CA ASP A 34 -0.94 5.52 -21.76
C ASP A 34 -1.99 4.57 -21.18
N ASP A 35 -1.92 3.27 -21.51
CA ASP A 35 -2.82 2.22 -21.03
C ASP A 35 -2.14 0.83 -21.03
N LEU A 36 -2.71 -0.13 -20.30
CA LEU A 36 -2.20 -1.51 -20.32
C LEU A 36 -2.36 -2.13 -21.72
N PRO A 37 -1.38 -2.93 -22.19
CA PRO A 37 -1.50 -3.61 -23.47
C PRO A 37 -2.68 -4.59 -23.45
N SER A 38 -3.32 -4.78 -24.60
CA SER A 38 -4.35 -5.81 -24.75
C SER A 38 -3.71 -7.20 -24.75
N GLY A 39 -4.40 -8.17 -24.17
CA GLY A 39 -3.94 -9.55 -24.04
C GLY A 39 -3.40 -9.87 -22.65
N LEU A 40 -2.94 -11.12 -22.50
CA LEU A 40 -2.45 -11.59 -21.21
C LEU A 40 -0.99 -11.15 -20.99
N PRO A 41 -0.61 -10.79 -19.75
CA PRO A 41 0.79 -10.56 -19.38
C PRO A 41 1.64 -11.83 -19.64
N PRO A 42 2.98 -11.82 -19.61
CA PRO A 42 3.74 -13.06 -19.76
C PRO A 42 3.43 -14.07 -18.64
N GLU A 43 3.57 -15.36 -18.95
CA GLU A 43 3.47 -16.43 -17.94
C GLU A 43 4.63 -16.32 -16.96
N ARG A 44 4.33 -16.50 -15.67
CA ARG A 44 5.34 -16.45 -14.62
C ARG A 44 5.20 -17.68 -13.72
N PRO A 45 6.31 -18.15 -13.11
CA PRO A 45 6.24 -19.26 -12.15
C PRO A 45 5.30 -18.96 -10.96
N GLN A 46 5.13 -17.68 -10.64
CA GLN A 46 4.26 -17.16 -9.58
C GLN A 46 2.89 -16.70 -10.09
N ASP A 47 2.39 -17.24 -11.21
CA ASP A 47 0.99 -16.99 -11.61
C ASP A 47 0.02 -17.32 -10.46
N HIS A 48 -1.02 -16.50 -10.32
CA HIS A 48 -1.86 -16.50 -9.14
C HIS A 48 -2.71 -17.76 -9.03
N LYS A 49 -2.46 -18.54 -7.98
CA LYS A 49 -3.24 -19.73 -7.64
C LYS A 49 -4.24 -19.44 -6.52
N ILE A 50 -5.41 -20.05 -6.62
CA ILE A 50 -6.50 -19.94 -5.66
C ILE A 50 -6.76 -21.33 -5.09
N GLU A 51 -5.91 -21.75 -4.16
CA GLU A 51 -6.06 -23.02 -3.45
C GLU A 51 -7.21 -22.93 -2.45
N LEU A 52 -8.18 -23.83 -2.58
CA LEU A 52 -9.34 -23.89 -1.70
C LEU A 52 -9.15 -25.00 -0.68
N GLU A 53 -9.80 -24.88 0.48
CA GLU A 53 -9.84 -25.97 1.46
C GLU A 53 -10.41 -27.26 0.82
N PRO A 54 -9.93 -28.46 1.19
CA PRO A 54 -10.32 -29.72 0.52
C PRO A 54 -11.83 -29.99 0.45
N SER A 55 -12.62 -29.44 1.38
CA SER A 55 -14.08 -29.58 1.44
C SER A 55 -14.84 -28.33 0.97
N ALA A 56 -14.15 -27.33 0.41
CA ALA A 56 -14.75 -26.08 0.01
C ALA A 56 -15.74 -26.27 -1.15
N GLN A 57 -16.94 -25.74 -0.98
CA GLN A 57 -17.96 -25.69 -2.03
C GLN A 57 -17.87 -24.37 -2.80
N PRO A 58 -18.33 -24.33 -4.07
CA PRO A 58 -18.40 -23.09 -4.82
C PRO A 58 -19.21 -22.02 -4.09
N THR A 59 -18.62 -20.84 -3.94
CA THR A 59 -19.28 -19.73 -3.24
C THR A 59 -20.15 -18.94 -4.21
N VAL A 60 -21.45 -18.83 -3.90
CA VAL A 60 -22.42 -18.06 -4.69
C VAL A 60 -23.00 -16.95 -3.83
N ARG A 61 -22.94 -15.72 -4.33
CA ARG A 61 -23.61 -14.57 -3.72
C ARG A 61 -24.39 -13.79 -4.75
N THR A 62 -25.54 -13.30 -4.33
CA THR A 62 -26.44 -12.51 -5.17
C THR A 62 -25.88 -11.12 -5.42
N GLN A 63 -25.98 -10.66 -6.66
CA GLN A 63 -25.63 -9.30 -7.05
C GLN A 63 -26.54 -8.28 -6.36
N TRP A 64 -25.94 -7.22 -5.79
CA TRP A 64 -26.73 -6.11 -5.25
C TRP A 64 -27.37 -5.29 -6.36
N ARG A 65 -28.45 -4.60 -6.00
CA ARG A 65 -29.07 -3.61 -6.88
C ARG A 65 -28.09 -2.46 -7.11
N LEU A 66 -27.82 -2.19 -8.39
CA LEU A 66 -27.03 -1.05 -8.83
C LEU A 66 -27.96 0.08 -9.29
N THR A 67 -27.54 1.31 -9.07
CA THR A 67 -28.17 2.53 -9.57
C THR A 67 -27.93 2.68 -11.07
N GLN A 68 -28.67 3.58 -11.74
CA GLN A 68 -28.51 3.79 -13.19
C GLN A 68 -27.10 4.28 -13.58
N PRO A 69 -26.47 5.22 -12.85
CA PRO A 69 -25.08 5.62 -13.14
C PRO A 69 -24.09 4.45 -12.98
N GLU A 70 -24.25 3.63 -11.94
CA GLU A 70 -23.42 2.45 -11.71
C GLU A 70 -23.61 1.40 -12.81
N LEU A 71 -24.82 1.21 -13.33
CA LEU A 71 -25.08 0.30 -14.45
C LEU A 71 -24.43 0.79 -15.75
N HIS A 72 -24.45 2.10 -16.01
CA HIS A 72 -23.76 2.67 -17.15
C HIS A 72 -22.25 2.46 -17.05
N GLU A 73 -21.67 2.77 -15.88
CA GLU A 73 -20.25 2.57 -15.64
C GLU A 73 -19.85 1.10 -15.69
N LEU A 74 -20.69 0.21 -15.15
CA LEU A 74 -20.48 -1.22 -15.22
C LEU A 74 -20.33 -1.69 -16.66
N ARG A 75 -21.21 -1.25 -17.55
CA ARG A 75 -21.12 -1.61 -18.97
C ARG A 75 -19.80 -1.13 -19.58
N ASN A 76 -19.42 0.12 -19.32
CA ASN A 76 -18.16 0.67 -19.83
C ASN A 76 -16.93 -0.12 -19.34
N GLN A 77 -16.90 -0.49 -18.06
CA GLN A 77 -15.80 -1.27 -17.48
C GLN A 77 -15.79 -2.72 -17.98
N LEU A 78 -16.96 -3.36 -18.16
CA LEU A 78 -17.05 -4.69 -18.76
C LEU A 78 -16.55 -4.68 -20.20
N ASP A 79 -17.01 -3.74 -21.03
CA ASP A 79 -16.59 -3.62 -22.43
C ASP A 79 -15.07 -3.39 -22.52
N TYR A 80 -14.51 -2.54 -21.65
CA TYR A 80 -13.07 -2.33 -21.55
C TYR A 80 -12.31 -3.62 -21.16
N LEU A 81 -12.73 -4.30 -20.10
CA LEU A 81 -12.04 -5.50 -19.60
C LEU A 81 -12.14 -6.67 -20.60
N LEU A 82 -13.27 -6.81 -21.31
CA LEU A 82 -13.46 -7.78 -22.38
C LEU A 82 -12.57 -7.46 -23.58
N ALA A 83 -12.55 -6.20 -24.03
CA ALA A 83 -11.70 -5.78 -25.14
C ALA A 83 -10.20 -5.97 -24.86
N LYS A 84 -9.79 -5.82 -23.59
CA LYS A 84 -8.42 -6.11 -23.15
C LYS A 84 -8.12 -7.61 -22.98
N GLY A 85 -9.14 -8.45 -22.91
CA GLY A 85 -9.00 -9.89 -22.63
C GLY A 85 -8.66 -10.21 -21.16
N PHE A 86 -8.88 -9.26 -20.25
CA PHE A 86 -8.67 -9.43 -18.80
C PHE A 86 -9.80 -10.20 -18.13
N ILE A 87 -10.98 -10.21 -18.76
CA ILE A 87 -12.10 -11.06 -18.38
C ILE A 87 -12.63 -11.80 -19.60
N ARG A 88 -13.34 -12.90 -19.36
CA ARG A 88 -14.08 -13.64 -20.38
C ARG A 88 -15.45 -14.09 -19.84
N PRO A 89 -16.44 -14.35 -20.71
CA PRO A 89 -17.70 -14.94 -20.30
C PRO A 89 -17.47 -16.26 -19.55
N SER A 90 -18.23 -16.48 -18.49
CA SER A 90 -18.07 -17.64 -17.61
C SER A 90 -19.39 -18.38 -17.39
N THR A 91 -19.31 -19.70 -17.28
CA THR A 91 -20.39 -20.59 -16.81
C THR A 91 -20.06 -21.20 -15.44
N SER A 92 -19.11 -20.60 -14.71
CA SER A 92 -18.61 -21.11 -13.44
C SER A 92 -19.71 -21.26 -12.37
N PRO A 93 -19.59 -22.28 -11.50
CA PRO A 93 -20.44 -22.40 -10.32
C PRO A 93 -20.15 -21.32 -9.27
N PHE A 94 -19.02 -20.61 -9.35
CA PHE A 94 -18.70 -19.49 -8.45
C PHE A 94 -19.41 -18.21 -8.91
N ALA A 95 -19.77 -17.36 -7.94
CA ALA A 95 -20.37 -16.07 -8.23
C ALA A 95 -20.10 -15.07 -7.11
N ALA A 96 -19.16 -14.17 -7.36
CA ALA A 96 -18.97 -12.97 -6.56
C ALA A 96 -19.88 -11.83 -7.05
N PRO A 97 -20.44 -11.01 -6.15
CA PRO A 97 -21.15 -9.80 -6.54
C PRO A 97 -20.15 -8.65 -6.73
N ILE A 98 -20.54 -7.65 -7.52
CA ILE A 98 -19.77 -6.43 -7.72
C ILE A 98 -20.37 -5.28 -6.92
N MET A 99 -19.52 -4.33 -6.55
CA MET A 99 -19.90 -3.04 -5.98
C MET A 99 -19.01 -1.94 -6.54
N PHE A 100 -19.43 -0.68 -6.38
CA PHE A 100 -18.63 0.47 -6.79
C PHE A 100 -18.12 1.23 -5.57
N THR A 101 -16.91 1.76 -5.71
CA THR A 101 -16.33 2.72 -4.75
C THR A 101 -16.00 4.02 -5.48
N PRO A 102 -16.22 5.19 -4.86
CA PRO A 102 -15.89 6.47 -5.47
C PRO A 102 -14.37 6.65 -5.53
N LYS A 103 -13.86 7.05 -6.69
CA LYS A 103 -12.48 7.49 -6.87
C LYS A 103 -12.33 8.96 -6.47
N LYS A 104 -11.10 9.37 -6.15
CA LYS A 104 -10.77 10.77 -5.82
C LYS A 104 -11.07 11.75 -6.95
N ASP A 105 -11.07 11.28 -8.19
CA ASP A 105 -11.37 12.08 -9.39
C ASP A 105 -12.88 12.16 -9.70
N GLY A 106 -13.74 11.61 -8.83
CA GLY A 106 -15.19 11.56 -9.01
C GLY A 106 -15.67 10.39 -9.89
N GLY A 107 -14.76 9.59 -10.46
CA GLY A 107 -15.11 8.36 -11.16
C GLY A 107 -15.53 7.25 -10.22
N LEU A 108 -16.01 6.14 -10.77
CA LEU A 108 -16.33 4.93 -9.99
C LEU A 108 -15.29 3.82 -10.27
N CYS A 109 -14.99 3.03 -9.25
CA CYS A 109 -14.11 1.87 -9.33
C CYS A 109 -14.92 0.60 -9.09
N MET A 110 -14.97 -0.31 -10.06
CA MET A 110 -15.60 -1.62 -9.87
C MET A 110 -14.76 -2.46 -8.92
N CYS A 111 -15.40 -2.98 -7.87
CA CYS A 111 -14.79 -3.87 -6.89
C CYS A 111 -15.60 -5.17 -6.84
N THR A 112 -14.92 -6.30 -7.04
CA THR A 112 -15.53 -7.61 -6.92
C THR A 112 -15.41 -8.08 -5.46
N ASP A 113 -16.54 -8.43 -4.83
CA ASP A 113 -16.56 -8.83 -3.44
C ASP A 113 -16.24 -10.32 -3.27
N TYR A 114 -14.94 -10.61 -3.20
CA TYR A 114 -14.41 -11.95 -2.95
C TYR A 114 -14.42 -12.36 -1.47
N ARG A 115 -15.07 -11.65 -0.54
CA ARG A 115 -15.05 -12.03 0.89
C ARG A 115 -15.52 -13.47 1.15
N ALA A 116 -16.44 -14.00 0.35
CA ALA A 116 -16.87 -15.39 0.49
C ALA A 116 -15.81 -16.38 -0.01
N LEU A 117 -15.23 -16.12 -1.19
CA LEU A 117 -14.14 -16.92 -1.75
C LEU A 117 -12.93 -16.91 -0.82
N ASN A 118 -12.51 -15.73 -0.38
CA ASN A 118 -11.40 -15.50 0.53
C ASN A 118 -11.48 -16.26 1.86
N ARG A 119 -12.69 -16.58 2.33
CA ARG A 119 -12.88 -17.36 3.58
C ARG A 119 -12.55 -18.85 3.40
N VAL A 120 -12.71 -19.37 2.19
CA VAL A 120 -12.48 -20.78 1.87
C VAL A 120 -11.16 -20.99 1.11
N THR A 121 -10.44 -19.92 0.81
CA THR A 121 -9.09 -19.96 0.24
C THR A 121 -8.05 -20.21 1.33
N ILE A 122 -7.16 -21.16 1.09
CA ILE A 122 -6.01 -21.43 1.96
C ILE A 122 -5.08 -20.22 1.94
N LYS A 123 -4.78 -19.64 3.10
CA LYS A 123 -3.93 -18.45 3.20
C LYS A 123 -2.46 -18.82 2.98
N SER A 124 -1.79 -18.10 2.10
CA SER A 124 -0.36 -18.30 1.86
C SER A 124 0.46 -17.82 3.07
N PRO A 125 1.45 -18.59 3.55
CA PRO A 125 2.32 -18.19 4.65
C PRO A 125 3.51 -17.32 4.21
N TYR A 126 3.50 -16.78 2.99
CA TYR A 126 4.65 -16.02 2.46
C TYR A 126 4.98 -14.81 3.35
N PRO A 127 6.23 -14.66 3.81
CA PRO A 127 6.61 -13.56 4.69
C PRO A 127 6.72 -12.26 3.89
N ILE A 128 5.85 -11.30 4.18
CA ILE A 128 6.02 -9.91 3.74
C ILE A 128 6.85 -9.19 4.80
N SER A 129 7.96 -8.57 4.37
CA SER A 129 8.83 -7.79 5.26
C SER A 129 8.06 -6.68 5.95
N ARG A 130 8.40 -6.43 7.23
CA ARG A 130 7.77 -5.36 8.00
C ARG A 130 8.19 -4.01 7.45
N THR A 131 7.28 -3.04 7.47
CA THR A 131 7.56 -1.66 7.04
C THR A 131 8.80 -1.08 7.74
N ASP A 132 8.96 -1.35 9.04
CA ASP A 132 10.12 -0.88 9.83
C ASP A 132 11.45 -1.41 9.26
N GLU A 133 11.51 -2.70 8.93
CA GLU A 133 12.72 -3.35 8.36
C GLU A 133 13.07 -2.78 6.99
N LEU A 134 12.05 -2.52 6.16
CA LEU A 134 12.24 -1.92 4.84
C LEU A 134 12.77 -0.49 4.95
N ILE A 135 12.29 0.26 5.94
CA ILE A 135 12.71 1.64 6.18
C ILE A 135 14.15 1.71 6.69
N ASP A 136 14.57 0.78 7.56
CA ASP A 136 15.93 0.76 8.10
C ASP A 136 17.00 0.57 6.99
N ASN A 137 16.63 -0.08 5.86
CA ASN A 137 17.50 -0.22 4.68
C ASN A 137 17.81 1.10 3.96
N LEU A 138 17.06 2.17 4.23
CA LEU A 138 17.22 3.49 3.60
C LEU A 138 18.40 4.30 4.17
N ARG A 139 19.23 3.69 5.03
CA ARG A 139 20.35 4.33 5.71
C ARG A 139 21.25 5.13 4.75
N GLY A 140 21.38 6.42 5.05
CA GLY A 140 22.25 7.35 4.33
C GLY A 140 21.82 7.67 2.89
N ALA A 141 20.62 7.22 2.47
CA ALA A 141 20.04 7.64 1.21
C ALA A 141 19.68 9.12 1.25
N ARG A 142 19.88 9.81 0.13
CA ARG A 142 19.57 11.24 -0.02
C ARG A 142 18.61 11.54 -1.16
N TYR A 143 18.56 10.63 -2.10
CA TYR A 143 17.65 10.70 -3.23
C TYR A 143 16.75 9.49 -3.16
N PHE A 144 15.53 9.68 -3.61
CA PHE A 144 14.52 8.65 -3.61
C PHE A 144 13.65 8.75 -4.86
N SER A 145 13.05 7.63 -5.25
CA SER A 145 12.17 7.55 -6.42
C SER A 145 11.18 6.44 -6.19
N LYS A 146 9.91 6.72 -6.45
CA LYS A 146 8.81 5.80 -6.30
C LYS A 146 8.23 5.49 -7.67
N ILE A 147 8.10 4.21 -7.98
CA ILE A 147 7.45 3.73 -9.20
C ILE A 147 6.12 3.09 -8.82
N ASP A 148 5.03 3.59 -9.41
CA ASP A 148 3.68 3.06 -9.29
C ASP A 148 3.38 2.18 -10.51
N LEU A 149 2.95 0.94 -10.29
CA LEU A 149 2.60 0.03 -11.37
C LEU A 149 1.15 0.23 -11.81
N ARG A 150 0.93 0.34 -13.12
CA ARG A 150 -0.41 0.57 -13.67
C ARG A 150 -1.27 -0.68 -13.50
N GLY A 151 -2.24 -0.63 -12.59
CA GLY A 151 -3.11 -1.78 -12.33
C GLY A 151 -2.32 -3.01 -11.93
N GLY A 152 -1.36 -2.84 -10.99
CA GLY A 152 -0.34 -3.84 -10.64
C GLY A 152 -0.81 -5.29 -10.71
N TYR A 153 -1.89 -5.65 -10.01
CA TYR A 153 -2.39 -7.03 -10.01
C TYR A 153 -2.83 -7.56 -11.38
N HIS A 154 -3.43 -6.74 -12.25
CA HIS A 154 -3.81 -7.16 -13.60
C HIS A 154 -2.60 -7.51 -14.49
N GLN A 155 -1.37 -7.22 -14.06
CA GLN A 155 -0.15 -7.60 -14.77
C GLN A 155 0.35 -9.00 -14.43
N ILE A 156 -0.31 -9.71 -13.51
CA ILE A 156 -0.05 -11.12 -13.19
C ILE A 156 -1.24 -11.96 -13.68
N ARG A 157 -1.00 -13.13 -14.25
CA ARG A 157 -2.08 -14.03 -14.69
C ARG A 157 -2.72 -14.73 -13.50
N VAL A 158 -3.98 -15.11 -13.63
CA VAL A 158 -4.54 -16.19 -12.82
C VAL A 158 -4.13 -17.50 -13.47
N PHE A 159 -3.79 -18.49 -12.65
CA PHE A 159 -3.53 -19.84 -13.13
C PHE A 159 -4.75 -20.36 -13.91
N ALA A 160 -4.54 -20.94 -15.09
CA ALA A 160 -5.62 -21.21 -16.04
C ALA A 160 -6.77 -22.04 -15.44
N ASP A 161 -6.43 -23.02 -14.59
CA ASP A 161 -7.40 -23.89 -13.92
C ASP A 161 -8.15 -23.19 -12.79
N ASP A 162 -7.65 -22.07 -12.27
CA ASP A 162 -8.24 -21.31 -11.18
C ASP A 162 -9.07 -20.11 -11.65
N CYS A 163 -9.01 -19.74 -12.94
CA CYS A 163 -9.76 -18.62 -13.51
C CYS A 163 -11.25 -18.68 -13.15
N HIS A 164 -11.87 -19.86 -13.23
CA HIS A 164 -13.30 -20.06 -12.93
C HIS A 164 -13.68 -19.67 -11.49
N LYS A 165 -12.75 -19.74 -10.52
CA LYS A 165 -13.01 -19.36 -9.12
C LYS A 165 -13.19 -17.85 -8.96
N THR A 166 -12.64 -17.06 -9.88
CA THR A 166 -12.77 -15.59 -9.92
C THR A 166 -14.08 -15.12 -10.58
N ALA A 167 -15.01 -16.03 -10.85
CA ALA A 167 -16.24 -15.67 -11.52
C ALA A 167 -17.08 -14.68 -10.70
N PHE A 168 -17.58 -13.65 -11.36
CA PHE A 168 -18.47 -12.64 -10.82
C PHE A 168 -19.72 -12.48 -11.67
N ARG A 169 -20.83 -12.13 -11.02
CA ARG A 169 -22.15 -12.00 -11.66
C ARG A 169 -22.55 -10.55 -11.80
N THR A 170 -23.10 -10.24 -12.96
CA THR A 170 -23.67 -8.93 -13.27
C THR A 170 -25.06 -9.10 -13.87
N ARG A 171 -25.78 -8.00 -14.07
CA ARG A 171 -27.06 -8.02 -14.82
C ARG A 171 -26.87 -8.42 -16.30
N TYR A 172 -25.67 -8.22 -16.86
CA TYR A 172 -25.37 -8.45 -18.27
C TYR A 172 -24.83 -9.86 -18.56
N GLY A 173 -24.49 -10.62 -17.51
CA GLY A 173 -23.90 -11.95 -17.64
C GLY A 173 -22.97 -12.28 -16.49
N SER A 174 -22.38 -13.48 -16.56
CA SER A 174 -21.32 -13.91 -15.66
C SER A 174 -19.99 -13.86 -16.39
N TYR A 175 -18.96 -13.37 -15.71
CA TYR A 175 -17.61 -13.22 -16.26
C TYR A 175 -16.59 -13.74 -15.26
N GLU A 176 -15.43 -14.17 -15.73
CA GLU A 176 -14.31 -14.57 -14.91
C GLU A 176 -13.04 -13.85 -15.35
N TYR A 177 -12.13 -13.64 -14.41
CA TYR A 177 -10.84 -12.99 -14.67
C TYR A 177 -9.80 -13.98 -15.18
N THR A 178 -9.01 -13.51 -16.15
CA THR A 178 -7.82 -14.21 -16.69
C THR A 178 -6.52 -13.62 -16.13
N VAL A 179 -6.60 -12.40 -15.60
CA VAL A 179 -5.53 -11.69 -14.88
C VAL A 179 -5.93 -11.48 -13.42
N MET A 180 -4.97 -11.41 -12.51
CA MET A 180 -5.23 -11.41 -11.08
C MET A 180 -6.06 -10.18 -10.67
N PRO A 181 -7.33 -10.34 -10.24
CA PRO A 181 -8.17 -9.23 -9.86
C PRO A 181 -7.84 -8.70 -8.46
N PHE A 182 -8.23 -7.46 -8.21
CA PHE A 182 -8.22 -6.89 -6.86
C PHE A 182 -9.24 -7.61 -5.95
N GLY A 183 -8.93 -7.68 -4.66
CA GLY A 183 -9.83 -8.22 -3.63
C GLY A 183 -9.59 -9.68 -3.23
N LEU A 184 -8.72 -10.41 -3.92
CA LEU A 184 -8.31 -11.76 -3.52
C LEU A 184 -7.31 -11.73 -2.35
N THR A 185 -7.49 -12.60 -1.35
CA THR A 185 -6.66 -12.61 -0.13
C THR A 185 -5.18 -12.83 -0.40
N ASN A 186 -4.82 -13.74 -1.30
CA ASN A 186 -3.42 -14.06 -1.60
C ASN A 186 -2.81 -13.21 -2.73
N ALA A 187 -3.53 -12.21 -3.26
CA ALA A 187 -3.00 -11.38 -4.35
C ALA A 187 -1.70 -10.64 -3.97
N PRO A 188 -1.62 -9.93 -2.81
CA PRO A 188 -0.36 -9.31 -2.37
C PRO A 188 0.76 -10.35 -2.17
N LEU A 189 0.40 -11.52 -1.63
CA LEU A 189 1.32 -12.62 -1.33
C LEU A 189 1.83 -13.35 -2.58
N THR A 190 1.15 -13.19 -3.71
CA THR A 190 1.60 -13.65 -5.03
C THR A 190 2.48 -12.58 -5.68
N PHE A 191 2.10 -11.32 -5.50
CA PHE A 191 2.78 -10.19 -6.10
C PHE A 191 4.19 -9.98 -5.52
N GLN A 192 4.32 -10.05 -4.19
CA GLN A 192 5.61 -9.87 -3.51
C GLN A 192 6.71 -10.84 -3.99
N PRO A 193 6.53 -12.18 -4.03
CA PRO A 193 7.56 -13.08 -4.55
C PRO A 193 7.84 -12.87 -6.03
N THR A 194 6.83 -12.51 -6.83
CA THR A 194 7.03 -12.17 -8.24
C THR A 194 8.00 -11.01 -8.38
N MET A 195 7.75 -9.92 -7.65
CA MET A 195 8.61 -8.74 -7.68
C MET A 195 9.98 -9.00 -7.06
N ASN A 196 10.04 -9.79 -5.99
CA ASN A 196 11.33 -10.20 -5.41
C ASN A 196 12.17 -11.00 -6.41
N GLY A 197 11.55 -11.84 -7.25
CA GLY A 197 12.24 -12.55 -8.32
C GLY A 197 12.77 -11.62 -9.42
N VAL A 198 11.97 -10.63 -9.84
CA VAL A 198 12.35 -9.65 -10.88
C VAL A 198 13.54 -8.78 -10.46
N PHE A 199 13.56 -8.38 -9.19
CA PHE A 199 14.54 -7.42 -8.66
C PHE A 199 15.56 -8.04 -7.71
N CYS A 200 15.68 -9.38 -7.69
CA CYS A 200 16.47 -10.13 -6.70
C CYS A 200 17.89 -9.61 -6.49
N ASP A 201 18.55 -9.17 -7.56
CA ASP A 201 19.91 -8.64 -7.55
C ASP A 201 20.04 -7.18 -7.06
N LEU A 202 18.94 -6.42 -7.08
CA LEU A 202 18.84 -5.02 -6.68
C LEU A 202 18.20 -4.82 -5.28
N LEU A 203 17.49 -5.85 -4.79
CA LEU A 203 16.88 -5.87 -3.47
C LEU A 203 17.89 -5.58 -2.36
N ASN A 204 17.49 -4.74 -1.40
CA ASN A 204 18.28 -4.32 -0.24
C ASN A 204 19.64 -3.65 -0.57
N LYS A 205 19.88 -3.33 -1.85
CA LYS A 205 21.05 -2.56 -2.30
C LYS A 205 20.64 -1.16 -2.71
N CYS A 206 19.69 -1.07 -3.63
CA CYS A 206 19.14 0.20 -4.13
C CYS A 206 17.62 0.17 -4.32
N VAL A 207 16.98 -1.01 -4.18
CA VAL A 207 15.54 -1.18 -4.37
C VAL A 207 14.90 -1.84 -3.15
N ILE A 208 13.77 -1.29 -2.72
CA ILE A 208 12.84 -1.83 -1.74
C ILE A 208 11.51 -2.06 -2.45
N ILE A 209 10.90 -3.21 -2.19
CA ILE A 209 9.62 -3.60 -2.79
C ILE A 209 8.67 -3.95 -1.68
N HIS A 210 7.51 -3.30 -1.69
CA HIS A 210 6.40 -3.66 -0.81
C HIS A 210 5.13 -3.79 -1.64
N VAL A 211 4.76 -5.03 -1.93
CA VAL A 211 3.66 -5.36 -2.83
C VAL A 211 3.81 -4.62 -4.16
N ASP A 212 2.95 -3.65 -4.47
CA ASP A 212 2.91 -2.89 -5.72
C ASP A 212 3.78 -1.63 -5.73
N ASP A 213 4.26 -1.20 -4.56
CA ASP A 213 5.11 -0.03 -4.42
C ASP A 213 6.60 -0.41 -4.57
N ILE A 214 7.25 0.18 -5.58
CA ILE A 214 8.70 0.04 -5.82
C ILE A 214 9.39 1.35 -5.40
N LEU A 215 10.24 1.27 -4.38
CA LEU A 215 11.06 2.37 -3.90
C LEU A 215 12.52 2.15 -4.29
N ILE A 216 13.12 3.18 -4.87
CA ILE A 216 14.53 3.21 -5.22
C ILE A 216 15.21 4.22 -4.29
N TYR A 217 16.36 3.89 -3.75
CA TYR A 217 17.11 4.71 -2.80
C TYR A 217 18.63 4.65 -3.10
N SER A 218 19.33 5.78 -2.92
CA SER A 218 20.73 5.98 -3.36
C SER A 218 21.31 7.19 -2.63
N LYS A 219 22.62 7.21 -2.49
CA LYS A 219 23.37 8.27 -1.78
C LYS A 219 23.66 9.49 -2.66
N THR A 220 23.90 9.27 -3.96
CA THR A 220 24.24 10.32 -4.94
C THR A 220 23.29 10.30 -6.12
N ARG A 221 23.23 11.43 -6.84
CA ARG A 221 22.39 11.58 -8.03
C ARG A 221 22.88 10.71 -9.19
N GLU A 222 24.19 10.61 -9.38
CA GLU A 222 24.80 9.84 -10.47
C GLU A 222 24.53 8.34 -10.28
N GLN A 223 24.65 7.84 -9.05
CA GLN A 223 24.31 6.46 -8.73
C GLN A 223 22.81 6.20 -8.96
N ARG A 224 21.96 7.16 -8.61
CA ARG A 224 20.52 7.05 -8.85
C ARG A 224 20.18 6.90 -10.33
N LEU A 225 20.80 7.66 -11.22
CA LEU A 225 20.50 7.52 -12.65
C LEU A 225 20.81 6.10 -13.15
N LYS A 226 21.93 5.51 -12.69
CA LYS A 226 22.28 4.11 -12.99
C LYS A 226 21.31 3.10 -12.38
N ASP A 227 20.91 3.31 -11.12
CA ASP A 227 19.95 2.43 -10.43
C ASP A 227 18.58 2.47 -11.13
N LEU A 228 18.13 3.65 -11.58
CA LEU A 228 16.89 3.83 -12.35
C LEU A 228 16.95 3.11 -13.69
N GLU A 229 18.06 3.25 -14.40
CA GLU A 229 18.27 2.54 -15.68
C GLU A 229 18.20 1.02 -15.48
N ALA A 230 18.87 0.49 -14.47
CA ALA A 230 18.80 -0.94 -14.14
C ALA A 230 17.38 -1.40 -13.80
N VAL A 231 16.62 -0.58 -13.05
CA VAL A 231 15.21 -0.88 -12.74
C VAL A 231 14.35 -0.85 -13.99
N PHE A 232 14.50 0.15 -14.87
CA PHE A 232 13.74 0.25 -16.11
C PHE A 232 14.02 -0.91 -17.05
N GLN A 233 15.27 -1.36 -17.13
CA GLN A 233 15.63 -2.57 -17.87
C GLN A 233 14.87 -3.80 -17.36
N ARG A 234 14.75 -3.99 -16.03
CA ARG A 234 14.00 -5.12 -15.47
C ARG A 234 12.51 -5.00 -15.69
N LEU A 235 11.94 -3.81 -15.56
CA LEU A 235 10.54 -3.57 -15.88
C LEU A 235 10.26 -3.91 -17.34
N GLN A 236 11.12 -3.50 -18.27
CA GLN A 236 10.98 -3.82 -19.69
C GLN A 236 11.11 -5.32 -19.96
N GLN A 237 12.16 -5.97 -19.45
CA GLN A 237 12.42 -7.41 -19.63
C GLN A 237 11.23 -8.26 -19.15
N HIS A 238 10.63 -7.90 -18.02
CA HIS A 238 9.49 -8.61 -17.44
C HIS A 238 8.12 -8.08 -17.89
N ARG A 239 8.10 -7.14 -18.85
CA ARG A 239 6.90 -6.49 -19.41
C ARG A 239 5.97 -5.92 -18.34
N LEU A 240 6.57 -5.29 -17.33
CA LEU A 240 5.86 -4.59 -16.27
C LEU A 240 5.62 -3.14 -16.67
N ILE A 241 4.37 -2.70 -16.52
CA ILE A 241 3.89 -1.42 -17.00
C ILE A 241 3.71 -0.47 -15.82
N THR A 242 4.29 0.71 -15.93
CA THR A 242 4.23 1.73 -14.89
C THR A 242 3.14 2.76 -15.20
N LYS A 243 2.70 3.46 -14.16
CA LYS A 243 1.80 4.60 -14.27
C LYS A 243 2.62 5.88 -14.17
N GLY A 244 3.17 6.32 -15.30
CA GLY A 244 4.16 7.41 -15.35
C GLY A 244 3.80 8.65 -14.54
N PHE A 245 2.57 9.16 -14.64
CA PHE A 245 2.17 10.38 -13.93
C PHE A 245 2.08 10.25 -12.40
N LYS A 246 2.02 9.02 -11.86
CA LYS A 246 2.08 8.75 -10.42
C LYS A 246 3.48 8.41 -9.92
N CYS A 247 4.43 8.22 -10.83
CA CYS A 247 5.80 7.95 -10.45
C CYS A 247 6.47 9.25 -10.02
N GLU A 248 7.28 9.17 -8.96
CA GLU A 248 8.05 10.29 -8.44
C GLU A 248 9.54 9.97 -8.58
N PHE A 249 10.31 10.88 -9.15
CA PHE A 249 11.72 10.65 -9.43
C PHE A 249 12.62 11.71 -8.80
N LEU A 250 13.81 11.28 -8.37
CA LEU A 250 14.88 12.13 -7.85
C LEU A 250 14.44 13.12 -6.74
N LYS A 251 13.53 12.69 -5.87
CA LYS A 251 13.06 13.48 -4.73
C LYS A 251 13.99 13.31 -3.53
N GLN A 252 14.12 14.36 -2.71
CA GLN A 252 14.80 14.29 -1.41
C GLN A 252 13.85 13.92 -0.27
N GLU A 253 12.54 14.07 -0.52
CA GLU A 253 11.47 13.73 0.40
C GLU A 253 10.33 13.06 -0.39
N LEU A 254 9.78 11.95 0.10
CA LEU A 254 8.61 11.29 -0.50
C LEU A 254 7.71 10.59 0.52
N GLU A 255 6.51 10.22 0.09
CA GLU A 255 5.60 9.37 0.86
C GLU A 255 5.74 7.88 0.47
N PHE A 256 6.04 7.03 1.43
CA PHE A 256 6.15 5.58 1.25
C PHE A 256 5.56 4.84 2.45
N LEU A 257 4.66 3.87 2.19
CA LEU A 257 4.01 3.05 3.23
C LEU A 257 3.36 3.83 4.38
N GLY A 258 2.96 5.09 4.14
CA GLY A 258 2.37 5.96 5.17
C GLY A 258 3.35 6.78 5.99
N HIS A 259 4.63 6.73 5.63
CA HIS A 259 5.68 7.54 6.20
C HIS A 259 6.18 8.53 5.16
N VAL A 260 6.57 9.71 5.62
CA VAL A 260 7.35 10.66 4.85
C VAL A 260 8.81 10.35 5.10
N ILE A 261 9.51 9.89 4.06
CA ILE A 261 10.94 9.61 4.08
C ILE A 261 11.66 10.85 3.56
N SER A 262 12.60 11.38 4.33
CA SER A 262 13.46 12.49 3.95
C SER A 262 14.94 12.16 4.13
N THR A 263 15.82 13.07 3.72
CA THR A 263 17.26 12.99 4.01
C THR A 263 17.59 13.07 5.50
N GLU A 264 16.69 13.63 6.31
CA GLU A 264 16.91 13.84 7.74
C GLU A 264 16.42 12.65 8.58
N GLY A 265 15.42 11.94 8.08
CA GLY A 265 14.83 10.80 8.75
C GLY A 265 13.46 10.43 8.19
N ILE A 266 12.64 9.85 9.06
CA ILE A 266 11.30 9.37 8.77
C ILE A 266 10.34 10.15 9.64
N GLN A 267 9.18 10.49 9.09
CA GLN A 267 8.06 11.08 9.82
C GLN A 267 6.77 10.35 9.45
N THR A 268 5.76 10.41 10.31
CA THR A 268 4.41 9.96 9.97
C THR A 268 3.75 10.94 8.99
N ASP A 269 2.98 10.46 8.00
CA ASP A 269 2.26 11.37 7.09
C ASP A 269 1.10 12.06 7.84
N PRO A 270 1.13 13.40 8.01
CA PRO A 270 0.07 14.13 8.71
C PRO A 270 -1.29 13.99 8.00
N LYS A 271 -1.31 13.77 6.68
CA LYS A 271 -2.55 13.69 5.90
C LYS A 271 -3.40 12.50 6.29
N LYS A 272 -2.80 11.39 6.71
CA LYS A 272 -3.52 10.23 7.24
C LYS A 272 -4.29 10.56 8.52
N PHE A 273 -3.80 11.53 9.29
CA PHE A 273 -4.40 11.90 10.57
C PHE A 273 -5.38 13.06 10.49
N LEU A 274 -5.41 13.80 9.37
CA LEU A 274 -6.38 14.87 9.12
C LEU A 274 -7.83 14.36 9.17
N GLY A 275 -8.09 13.11 8.77
CA GLY A 275 -9.41 12.49 8.84
C GLY A 275 -9.97 12.38 10.26
N TYR A 276 -9.10 12.34 11.28
CA TYR A 276 -9.50 12.30 12.69
C TYR A 276 -9.79 13.67 13.29
N SER A 277 -9.57 14.75 12.54
CA SER A 277 -9.76 16.12 13.05
C SER A 277 -11.23 16.54 13.19
N GLY A 278 -12.14 15.89 12.47
CA GLY A 278 -13.58 16.22 12.44
C GLY A 278 -14.49 15.14 13.03
N VAL A 279 -13.99 14.34 13.97
CA VAL A 279 -14.72 13.20 14.53
C VAL A 279 -15.69 13.65 15.60
N ASP A 280 -16.94 13.21 15.49
CA ASP A 280 -17.93 13.33 16.56
C ASP A 280 -17.70 12.24 17.62
N THR A 281 -17.05 12.61 18.72
CA THR A 281 -16.74 11.73 19.86
C THR A 281 -17.99 11.35 20.67
N THR A 282 -19.14 11.98 20.43
CA THR A 282 -20.42 11.66 21.09
C THR A 282 -21.06 10.38 20.55
N ASN A 283 -20.69 9.97 19.33
CA ASN A 283 -21.21 8.77 18.68
C ASN A 283 -20.34 7.54 19.04
N LYS A 284 -20.84 6.69 19.96
CA LYS A 284 -20.15 5.47 20.44
C LYS A 284 -19.57 4.59 19.32
N PRO A 285 -20.34 4.12 18.31
CA PRO A 285 -19.78 3.29 17.25
C PRO A 285 -18.70 4.00 16.40
N ALA A 286 -18.83 5.31 16.14
CA ALA A 286 -17.82 6.06 15.40
C ALA A 286 -16.52 6.20 16.21
N ALA A 287 -16.61 6.56 17.50
CA ALA A 287 -15.48 6.68 18.38
C ALA A 287 -14.79 5.33 18.65
N VAL A 288 -15.55 4.25 18.86
CA VAL A 288 -15.00 2.89 19.04
C VAL A 288 -14.23 2.42 17.79
N ALA A 289 -14.76 2.66 16.59
CA ALA A 289 -14.06 2.31 15.35
C ALA A 289 -12.74 3.07 15.21
N ILE A 290 -12.70 4.32 15.65
CA ILE A 290 -11.50 5.18 15.58
C ILE A 290 -10.49 4.79 16.65
N ILE A 291 -10.93 4.56 17.90
CA ILE A 291 -10.04 4.10 18.97
C ILE A 291 -9.43 2.74 18.61
N SER A 292 -10.23 1.79 18.12
CA SER A 292 -9.72 0.49 17.64
C SER A 292 -8.71 0.70 16.52
N GLY A 293 -9.04 1.58 15.57
CA GLY A 293 -8.14 1.99 14.50
C GLY A 293 -6.79 2.54 15.02
N PHE A 294 -6.81 3.48 15.97
CA PHE A 294 -5.61 4.08 16.58
C PHE A 294 -4.76 3.06 17.34
N CYS A 295 -5.39 2.17 18.10
CA CYS A 295 -4.70 1.13 18.87
C CYS A 295 -4.09 0.06 17.96
N GLU A 296 -4.69 -0.16 16.78
CA GLU A 296 -4.18 -1.05 15.74
C GLU A 296 -3.04 -0.44 14.90
N LEU A 297 -2.74 0.87 15.03
CA LEU A 297 -1.62 1.51 14.33
C LEU A 297 -0.27 1.17 14.98
N GLN A 298 0.13 -0.10 14.91
CA GLN A 298 1.47 -0.50 15.32
C GLN A 298 2.58 0.28 14.58
N TYR A 299 2.30 0.81 13.38
CA TYR A 299 3.27 1.55 12.56
C TYR A 299 3.62 2.95 13.10
N VAL A 300 2.80 3.56 13.97
CA VAL A 300 3.11 4.87 14.58
C VAL A 300 3.74 4.74 15.97
N ARG A 301 3.76 3.54 16.56
CA ARG A 301 4.25 3.31 17.92
C ARG A 301 5.69 3.77 18.10
N ARG A 302 6.53 3.59 17.08
CA ARG A 302 7.94 4.02 17.07
C ARG A 302 8.11 5.53 17.21
N PHE A 303 7.08 6.34 16.91
CA PHE A 303 7.13 7.82 16.87
C PHE A 303 6.52 8.50 18.10
N ILE A 304 5.75 7.76 18.91
CA ILE A 304 5.01 8.33 20.05
C ILE A 304 5.65 7.87 21.36
N PRO A 305 6.17 8.80 22.18
CA PRO A 305 6.56 8.47 23.56
C PRO A 305 5.32 8.19 24.41
N ASN A 306 5.40 7.20 25.30
CA ASN A 306 4.34 6.86 26.26
C ASN A 306 2.96 6.56 25.60
N MET A 307 2.97 5.85 24.46
CA MET A 307 1.75 5.50 23.73
C MET A 307 0.80 4.62 24.54
N ALA A 308 1.30 3.63 25.30
CA ALA A 308 0.45 2.72 26.07
C ALA A 308 -0.26 3.47 27.21
N GLY A 309 0.47 4.34 27.94
CA GLY A 309 -0.15 5.22 28.93
C GLY A 309 -1.19 6.19 28.33
N LEU A 310 -0.92 6.76 27.16
CA LEU A 310 -1.86 7.65 26.46
C LEU A 310 -3.09 6.92 25.93
N THR A 311 -2.94 5.70 25.44
CA THR A 311 -4.03 4.92 24.85
C THR A 311 -4.83 4.12 25.88
N GLY A 312 -4.30 3.88 27.08
CA GLY A 312 -4.98 3.17 28.17
C GLY A 312 -6.43 3.61 28.43
N PRO A 313 -6.68 4.92 28.67
CA PRO A 313 -8.04 5.42 28.88
C PRO A 313 -8.99 5.18 27.70
N LEU A 314 -8.44 5.04 26.49
CA LEU A 314 -9.19 4.78 25.26
C LEU A 314 -9.41 3.27 25.05
N THR A 315 -8.41 2.43 25.31
CA THR A 315 -8.52 0.96 25.21
C THR A 315 -9.47 0.40 26.26
N ASP A 316 -9.56 1.01 27.45
CA ASP A 316 -10.54 0.66 28.48
C ASP A 316 -11.99 0.77 27.99
N LEU A 317 -12.28 1.73 27.10
CA LEU A 317 -13.59 1.89 26.47
C LEU A 317 -13.92 0.77 25.46
N LEU A 318 -12.91 0.03 24.98
CA LEU A 318 -13.08 -1.08 24.03
C LEU A 318 -13.30 -2.43 24.73
N GLN A 319 -13.11 -2.51 26.04
CA GLN A 319 -13.25 -3.76 26.79
C GLN A 319 -14.70 -4.24 26.81
N LYS A 320 -14.89 -5.57 26.70
CA LYS A 320 -16.21 -6.19 26.73
C LYS A 320 -16.84 -6.03 28.11
N GLY A 321 -17.99 -5.35 28.18
CA GLY A 321 -18.78 -5.18 29.41
C GLY A 321 -18.69 -3.78 30.03
N THR A 322 -17.83 -2.90 29.51
CA THR A 322 -17.68 -1.52 30.02
C THR A 322 -18.75 -0.58 29.45
N SER A 323 -19.35 0.28 30.29
CA SER A 323 -20.20 1.37 29.81
C SER A 323 -19.36 2.36 29.02
N TYR A 324 -19.83 2.78 27.85
CA TYR A 324 -19.10 3.77 27.06
C TYR A 324 -19.41 5.14 27.63
N GLU A 325 -18.40 5.74 28.26
CA GLU A 325 -18.51 7.06 28.85
C GLU A 325 -17.30 7.87 28.43
N TRP A 326 -17.49 8.70 27.41
CA TRP A 326 -16.46 9.63 26.97
C TRP A 326 -16.45 10.85 27.90
N ARG A 327 -15.45 10.91 28.78
CA ARG A 327 -15.29 11.99 29.77
C ARG A 327 -13.98 12.74 29.51
N GLU A 328 -13.64 13.68 30.38
CA GLU A 328 -12.45 14.53 30.24
C GLU A 328 -11.15 13.75 30.10
N LYS A 329 -10.98 12.61 30.81
CA LYS A 329 -9.78 11.77 30.72
C LYS A 329 -9.57 11.22 29.29
N GLN A 330 -10.65 10.74 28.67
CA GLN A 330 -10.60 10.20 27.30
C GLN A 330 -10.44 11.31 26.26
N GLN A 331 -11.11 12.45 26.46
CA GLN A 331 -10.92 13.61 25.59
C GLN A 331 -9.47 14.11 25.63
N ALA A 332 -8.88 14.24 26.82
CA ALA A 332 -7.50 14.68 27.00
C ALA A 332 -6.50 13.70 26.36
N ALA A 333 -6.71 12.40 26.57
CA ALA A 333 -5.90 11.35 25.93
C ALA A 333 -5.97 11.40 24.40
N PHE A 334 -7.18 11.58 23.85
CA PHE A 334 -7.41 11.68 22.41
C PHE A 334 -6.76 12.93 21.80
N GLU A 335 -6.91 14.09 22.44
CA GLU A 335 -6.28 15.34 21.99
C GLU A 335 -4.76 15.29 22.10
N ALA A 336 -4.22 14.72 23.17
CA ALA A 336 -2.78 14.51 23.33
C ALA A 336 -2.21 13.61 22.22
N LEU A 337 -2.88 12.49 21.94
CA LEU A 337 -2.48 11.58 20.86
C LEU A 337 -2.54 12.26 19.49
N LYS A 338 -3.60 13.03 19.23
CA LYS A 338 -3.75 13.80 18.00
C LYS A 338 -2.63 14.83 17.85
N ASN A 339 -2.34 15.59 18.90
CA ASN A 339 -1.28 16.59 18.88
C ASN A 339 0.08 15.95 18.61
N LEU A 340 0.41 14.84 19.28
CA LEU A 340 1.67 14.11 19.08
C LEU A 340 1.81 13.53 17.67
N LEU A 341 0.72 13.05 17.07
CA LEU A 341 0.73 12.54 15.69
C LEU A 341 0.92 13.67 14.67
N MET A 342 0.34 14.85 14.93
CA MET A 342 0.49 16.03 14.08
C MET A 342 1.87 16.69 14.24
N SER A 343 2.43 16.65 15.45
CA SER A 343 3.76 17.18 15.79
C SER A 343 4.82 16.08 15.84
N SER A 344 4.62 14.97 15.12
CA SER A 344 5.48 13.79 15.24
C SER A 344 6.93 14.16 14.92
N PRO A 345 7.89 13.82 15.80
CA PRO A 345 9.29 14.13 15.58
C PRO A 345 9.82 13.34 14.39
N VAL A 346 10.77 13.95 13.66
CA VAL A 346 11.52 13.25 12.62
C VAL A 346 12.45 12.25 13.31
N LEU A 347 12.19 10.96 13.13
CA LEU A 347 13.05 9.90 13.61
C LEU A 347 14.16 9.65 12.60
N ARG A 348 15.41 9.74 13.02
CA ARG A 348 16.51 9.42 12.12
C ARG A 348 16.67 7.89 11.99
N ILE A 349 17.16 7.45 10.84
CA ILE A 349 17.44 6.03 10.57
C ILE A 349 18.68 5.62 11.36
N ALA A 350 18.59 4.49 12.06
CA ALA A 350 19.65 3.95 12.89
C ALA A 350 20.94 3.66 12.08
N ASP A 351 22.08 4.00 12.66
CA ASP A 351 23.40 3.72 12.12
C ASP A 351 24.12 2.68 13.00
N PRO A 352 24.24 1.41 12.56
CA PRO A 352 24.92 0.37 13.33
C PRO A 352 26.40 0.63 13.62
N GLU A 353 27.05 1.53 12.87
CA GLU A 353 28.47 1.86 13.05
C GLU A 353 28.68 2.92 14.14
N ARG A 354 27.60 3.48 14.69
CA ARG A 354 27.62 4.48 15.76
C ARG A 354 27.14 3.87 17.08
N PRO A 355 27.62 4.38 18.23
CA PRO A 355 27.12 3.94 19.52
C PRO A 355 25.62 4.22 19.65
N PHE A 356 24.91 3.30 20.26
CA PHE A 356 23.51 3.47 20.63
C PHE A 356 23.43 3.89 22.09
N GLU A 357 22.60 4.88 22.38
CA GLU A 357 22.24 5.27 23.74
C GLU A 357 20.79 4.87 23.99
N VAL A 358 20.57 4.09 25.04
CA VAL A 358 19.23 3.65 25.43
C VAL A 358 18.87 4.38 26.71
N ILE A 359 17.86 5.23 26.62
CA ILE A 359 17.29 5.92 27.78
C ILE A 359 16.04 5.16 28.18
N THR A 360 16.04 4.63 29.39
CA THR A 360 14.91 3.90 29.96
C THR A 360 14.34 4.66 31.14
N ASP A 361 13.02 4.74 31.21
CA ASP A 361 12.29 5.20 32.38
C ASP A 361 11.21 4.18 32.73
N ALA A 362 10.96 3.95 34.01
CA ALA A 362 10.04 2.92 34.46
C ALA A 362 9.16 3.47 35.58
N SER A 363 7.88 3.11 35.51
CA SER A 363 6.88 3.35 36.54
C SER A 363 6.26 2.03 36.98
N ASP A 364 5.44 2.05 38.02
CA ASP A 364 4.69 0.87 38.48
C ASP A 364 3.69 0.34 37.43
N ILE A 365 3.46 1.08 36.34
CA ILE A 365 2.44 0.77 35.32
C ILE A 365 3.09 0.39 33.98
N ALA A 366 4.21 1.03 33.61
CA ALA A 366 4.84 0.85 32.31
C ALA A 366 6.34 1.18 32.31
N ILE A 367 7.06 0.54 31.40
CA ILE A 367 8.46 0.85 31.05
C ILE A 367 8.49 1.57 29.72
N GLY A 368 9.02 2.79 29.70
CA GLY A 368 9.35 3.56 28.51
C GLY A 368 10.82 3.40 28.13
N VAL A 369 11.09 3.25 26.84
CA VAL A 369 12.44 3.14 26.28
C VAL A 369 12.56 4.05 25.06
N VAL A 370 13.61 4.84 25.01
CA VAL A 370 13.99 5.64 23.84
C VAL A 370 15.37 5.22 23.38
N LEU A 371 15.46 4.82 22.11
CA LEU A 371 16.72 4.57 21.44
C LEU A 371 17.19 5.87 20.78
N MET A 372 18.38 6.35 21.16
CA MET A 372 18.99 7.55 20.63
C MET A 372 20.38 7.29 20.06
N GLN A 373 20.80 8.16 19.15
CA GLN A 373 22.17 8.18 18.63
C GLN A 373 22.63 9.63 18.43
N ASP A 374 23.91 9.90 18.68
CA ASP A 374 24.54 11.17 18.37
C ASP A 374 25.14 11.16 16.95
N PHE A 375 24.82 12.20 16.21
CA PHE A 375 25.34 12.42 14.87
C PHE A 375 26.18 13.68 14.70
N GLY A 376 26.71 14.21 15.81
CA GLY A 376 27.49 15.45 15.86
C GLY A 376 26.65 16.71 16.12
N ASN A 377 25.33 16.54 16.29
CA ASN A 377 24.37 17.61 16.59
C ASN A 377 23.58 17.31 17.88
N GLY A 378 24.12 16.45 18.75
CA GLY A 378 23.45 15.97 19.96
C GLY A 378 22.62 14.71 19.73
N LEU A 379 22.06 14.18 20.81
CA LEU A 379 21.25 12.96 20.81
C LEU A 379 19.95 13.17 20.05
N GLN A 380 19.72 12.31 19.06
CA GLN A 380 18.51 12.28 18.26
C GLN A 380 17.75 10.98 18.51
N PRO A 381 16.40 10.99 18.55
CA PRO A 381 15.61 9.79 18.76
C PRO A 381 15.49 8.96 17.47
N MET A 382 15.80 7.66 17.55
CA MET A 382 15.63 6.68 16.48
C MET A 382 14.33 5.90 16.63
N ALA A 383 13.93 5.61 17.87
CA ALA A 383 12.74 4.81 18.17
C ALA A 383 12.25 5.05 19.59
N TYR A 384 10.93 5.11 19.75
CA TYR A 384 10.24 4.99 21.03
C TYR A 384 9.67 3.56 21.16
N SER A 385 9.83 2.96 22.33
CA SER A 385 9.20 1.70 22.69
C SER A 385 8.68 1.80 24.11
N GLU A 386 7.57 1.14 24.39
CA GLU A 386 7.00 1.13 25.73
C GLU A 386 6.28 -0.18 25.95
N ASN A 387 6.47 -0.81 27.11
CA ASN A 387 5.74 -2.01 27.49
C ASN A 387 5.06 -1.80 28.84
N ALA A 388 3.77 -2.12 28.91
CA ALA A 388 3.04 -2.16 30.18
C ALA A 388 3.61 -3.27 31.07
N ILE A 389 3.79 -2.96 32.36
CA ILE A 389 4.19 -3.94 33.37
C ILE A 389 2.90 -4.59 33.89
N CYS A 390 2.44 -5.60 33.15
CA CYS A 390 1.34 -6.52 33.47
C CYS A 390 -0.01 -5.92 33.92
#